data_AF-A0A414RDL7-F1
#
_entry.id   AF-A0A414RDL7-F1
#
_cell.length_a   1.000
_cell.length_b   1.000
_cell.length_c   1.000
_cell.angle_alpha   90.00
_cell.angle_beta   90.00
_cell.angle_gamma   90.00
#
_symmetry.space_group_name_H-M   'P 1'
#
loop_
_entity.id
_entity.type
_entity.pdbx_description
1 polymer ?
#
loop_
_entity_poly.entity_id
_entity_poly.type
_entity_poly.pdbx_seq_one_letter_code
_entity_poly.pdbx_strand_id
1 'polypeptide(L)'
;MHFFKRSGLIILALVFVTITTIFAVSGYKDFQYGYYLQRTIISFPYVAFGFLCHEYNLFRRQKYNFIVACVFTMIYFFLAIYNGYVGIHSYTFGKSVFVYWTASIIGSLALFHWTWMMKKTPAWIVKISSGTIVILCLHRPLISLLLHVWGNPYFITAAIMVLLYPLMSVFNNYLPWFMGRSYSKKD
;
A
#
# COMPACT_ATOMS: atom_id res chain seq x y z
N MET A 1 19.76 -4.14 -17.91
CA MET A 1 18.29 -3.92 -18.02
C MET A 1 17.55 -3.87 -16.67
N HIS A 2 17.94 -4.64 -15.64
CA HIS A 2 17.34 -4.55 -14.29
C HIS A 2 17.60 -3.22 -13.57
N PHE A 3 18.80 -2.63 -13.74
CA PHE A 3 19.19 -1.37 -13.08
C PHE A 3 18.35 -0.16 -13.55
N PHE A 4 18.08 -0.06 -14.86
CA PHE A 4 17.25 1.00 -15.44
C PHE A 4 15.80 0.97 -14.94
N LYS A 5 15.24 -0.23 -14.68
CA LYS A 5 13.91 -0.37 -14.06
C LYS A 5 13.90 0.06 -12.58
N ARG A 6 15.01 -0.07 -11.85
CA ARG A 6 15.14 0.27 -10.42
C ARG A 6 15.33 1.76 -10.19
N SER A 7 16.25 2.38 -10.92
CA SER A 7 16.47 3.83 -10.85
C SER A 7 15.21 4.59 -11.26
N GLY A 8 14.49 4.13 -12.29
CA GLY A 8 13.20 4.71 -12.69
C GLY A 8 12.14 4.67 -11.59
N LEU A 9 12.09 3.58 -10.81
CA LEU A 9 11.13 3.41 -9.71
C LEU A 9 11.43 4.36 -8.54
N ILE A 10 12.71 4.55 -8.19
CA ILE A 10 13.16 5.51 -7.17
C ILE A 10 12.88 6.94 -7.62
N ILE A 11 13.22 7.29 -8.88
CA ILE A 11 12.98 8.63 -9.43
C ILE A 11 11.47 8.93 -9.43
N LEU A 12 10.64 7.99 -9.87
CA LEU A 12 9.19 8.16 -9.89
C LEU A 12 8.61 8.31 -8.49
N ALA A 13 9.12 7.55 -7.51
CA ALA A 13 8.72 7.70 -6.10
C ALA A 13 9.10 9.08 -5.56
N LEU A 14 10.31 9.58 -5.83
CA LEU A 14 10.74 10.92 -5.43
C LEU A 14 9.87 12.01 -6.07
N VAL A 15 9.54 11.88 -7.35
CA VAL A 15 8.63 12.81 -8.06
C VAL A 15 7.24 12.84 -7.40
N PHE A 16 6.71 11.69 -6.99
CA PHE A 16 5.42 11.66 -6.30
C PHE A 16 5.48 12.18 -4.87
N VAL A 17 6.60 12.00 -4.15
CA VAL A 17 6.84 12.65 -2.84
C VAL A 17 6.89 14.18 -2.99
N THR A 18 7.56 14.71 -4.02
CA THR A 18 7.60 16.17 -4.22
C THR A 18 6.23 16.73 -4.59
N ILE A 19 5.51 16.08 -5.51
CA ILE A 19 4.15 16.47 -5.89
C ILE A 19 3.21 16.49 -4.68
N THR A 20 3.25 15.45 -3.85
CA THR A 20 2.40 15.38 -2.64
C THR A 20 2.74 16.45 -1.62
N THR A 21 4.03 16.73 -1.42
CA THR A 21 4.49 17.78 -0.51
C THR A 21 4.04 19.16 -0.99
N ILE A 22 4.18 19.47 -2.28
CA ILE A 22 3.74 20.73 -2.87
C ILE A 22 2.24 20.93 -2.66
N PHE A 23 1.43 19.96 -3.07
CA PHE A 23 -0.03 20.04 -2.92
C PHE A 23 -0.48 20.16 -1.46
N ALA A 24 0.24 19.53 -0.53
CA ALA A 24 -0.10 19.64 0.88
C ALA A 24 0.25 21.01 1.48
N VAL A 25 1.38 21.61 1.06
CA VAL A 25 1.74 23.00 1.43
C VAL A 25 0.77 24.00 0.81
N SER A 26 0.34 23.77 -0.43
CA SER A 26 -0.66 24.59 -1.11
C SER A 26 -2.08 24.45 -0.56
N GLY A 27 -2.32 23.57 0.42
CA GLY A 27 -3.63 23.35 1.03
C GLY A 27 -4.69 22.83 0.04
N TYR A 28 -4.26 22.25 -1.09
CA TYR A 28 -5.15 21.82 -2.16
C TYR A 28 -5.86 20.52 -1.74
N LYS A 29 -7.16 20.62 -1.43
CA LYS A 29 -7.97 19.51 -0.89
C LYS A 29 -8.92 18.88 -1.90
N ASP A 30 -9.24 19.59 -2.98
CA ASP A 30 -10.31 19.19 -3.91
C ASP A 30 -9.78 18.69 -5.25
N PHE A 31 -9.76 17.36 -5.41
CA PHE A 31 -9.69 16.69 -6.70
C PHE A 31 -10.99 15.93 -6.95
N GLN A 32 -12.09 16.63 -7.25
CA GLN A 32 -13.37 15.98 -7.59
C GLN A 32 -13.25 14.98 -8.75
N TYR A 33 -12.35 15.23 -9.72
CA TYR A 33 -12.15 14.37 -10.90
C TYR A 33 -10.83 13.59 -10.89
N GLY A 34 -9.95 13.83 -9.90
CA GLY A 34 -8.59 13.26 -9.83
C GLY A 34 -8.38 12.26 -8.69
N TYR A 35 -9.44 11.87 -7.98
CA TYR A 35 -9.38 11.08 -6.76
C TYR A 35 -8.50 9.81 -6.82
N TYR A 36 -8.61 9.03 -7.91
CA TYR A 36 -7.83 7.81 -8.09
C TYR A 36 -6.36 8.09 -8.42
N LEU A 37 -6.11 9.13 -9.22
CA LEU A 37 -4.76 9.56 -9.59
C LEU A 37 -4.01 10.09 -8.34
N GLN A 38 -4.68 10.90 -7.54
CA GLN A 38 -4.17 11.42 -6.27
C GLN A 38 -3.79 10.29 -5.29
N ARG A 39 -4.67 9.30 -5.11
CA ARG A 39 -4.37 8.13 -4.26
C ARG A 39 -3.20 7.31 -4.78
N THR A 40 -3.09 7.16 -6.10
CA THR A 40 -1.96 6.47 -6.73
C THR A 40 -0.65 7.22 -6.43
N ILE A 41 -0.64 8.53 -6.61
CA ILE A 41 0.54 9.37 -6.33
C ILE A 41 0.96 9.27 -4.85
N ILE A 42 0.03 9.32 -3.90
CA ILE A 42 0.36 9.23 -2.46
C ILE A 42 0.84 7.84 -2.05
N SER A 43 0.22 6.79 -2.58
CA SER A 43 0.50 5.40 -2.17
C SER A 43 1.74 4.83 -2.85
N PHE A 44 2.07 5.29 -4.06
CA PHE A 44 3.14 4.72 -4.87
C PHE A 44 4.52 4.73 -4.21
N PRO A 45 4.97 5.79 -3.51
CA PRO A 45 6.29 5.77 -2.86
C PRO A 45 6.39 4.70 -1.77
N TYR A 46 5.29 4.35 -1.10
CA TYR A 46 5.26 3.25 -0.13
C TYR A 46 5.30 1.87 -0.79
N VAL A 47 4.59 1.71 -1.91
CA VAL A 47 4.65 0.49 -2.73
C VAL A 47 6.07 0.29 -3.28
N ALA A 48 6.68 1.37 -3.77
CA ALA A 48 8.06 1.40 -4.21
C ALA A 48 9.05 1.00 -3.10
N PHE A 49 8.89 1.59 -1.92
CA PHE A 49 9.70 1.27 -0.75
C PHE A 49 9.60 -0.21 -0.38
N GLY A 50 8.38 -0.75 -0.29
CA GLY A 50 8.17 -2.17 0.00
C GLY A 50 8.79 -3.11 -1.02
N PHE A 51 8.69 -2.79 -2.31
CA PHE A 51 9.32 -3.55 -3.39
C PHE A 51 10.86 -3.54 -3.27
N LEU A 52 11.46 -2.37 -3.02
CA LEU A 52 12.91 -2.24 -2.84
C LEU A 52 13.37 -3.03 -1.61
N CYS A 53 12.67 -2.91 -0.48
CA CYS A 53 12.92 -3.67 0.74
C CYS A 53 12.97 -5.19 0.52
N HIS A 54 12.01 -5.72 -0.25
CA HIS A 54 11.96 -7.13 -0.63
C HIS A 54 13.11 -7.52 -1.58
N GLU A 55 13.32 -6.75 -2.64
CA GLU A 55 14.30 -7.04 -3.69
C GLU A 55 15.76 -6.98 -3.18
N TYR A 56 16.10 -6.00 -2.34
CA TYR A 56 17.44 -5.89 -1.75
C TYR A 56 17.66 -6.84 -0.57
N ASN A 57 16.63 -7.60 -0.17
CA ASN A 57 16.68 -8.51 0.97
C ASN A 57 17.27 -7.84 2.22
N LEU A 58 16.91 -6.57 2.43
CA LEU A 58 17.49 -5.66 3.44
C LEU A 58 17.36 -6.19 4.87
N PHE A 59 16.47 -7.16 5.09
CA PHE A 59 16.14 -7.73 6.40
C PHE A 59 16.65 -9.17 6.60
N ARG A 60 17.54 -9.66 5.73
CA ARG A 60 18.12 -11.01 5.86
C ARG A 60 19.01 -11.11 7.11
N ARG A 61 18.64 -11.99 8.05
CA ARG A 61 19.42 -12.41 9.24
C ARG A 61 19.72 -11.30 10.28
N GLN A 62 18.69 -10.64 10.82
CA GLN A 62 18.87 -9.90 12.08
C GLN A 62 18.53 -10.77 13.30
N LYS A 63 19.53 -10.98 14.17
CA LYS A 63 19.44 -11.73 15.43
C LYS A 63 18.39 -11.17 16.41
N TYR A 64 18.01 -9.90 16.24
CA TYR A 64 17.11 -9.15 17.14
C TYR A 64 15.80 -8.71 16.48
N ASN A 65 15.34 -9.41 15.43
CA ASN A 65 14.15 -9.04 14.66
C ASN A 65 12.89 -8.76 15.50
N PHE A 66 12.69 -9.49 16.61
CA PHE A 66 11.53 -9.27 17.49
C PHE A 66 11.60 -7.94 18.25
N ILE A 67 12.74 -7.63 18.85
CA ILE A 67 12.92 -6.38 19.60
C ILE A 67 12.77 -5.18 18.66
N VAL A 68 13.36 -5.28 17.47
CA VAL A 68 13.24 -4.25 16.42
C VAL A 68 11.78 -4.07 15.97
N ALA A 69 11.03 -5.17 15.76
CA ALA A 69 9.61 -5.10 15.43
C ALA A 69 8.78 -4.38 16.51
N CYS A 70 9.01 -4.74 17.78
CA CYS A 70 8.32 -4.13 18.92
C CYS A 70 8.64 -2.64 19.04
N VAL A 71 9.91 -2.24 18.89
CA VAL A 71 10.32 -0.83 18.93
C VAL A 71 9.69 -0.03 17.79
N PHE A 72 9.74 -0.52 16.55
CA PHE A 72 9.09 0.17 15.43
C PHE A 72 7.57 0.26 15.60
N THR A 73 6.94 -0.78 16.15
CA THR A 73 5.50 -0.76 16.43
C THR A 73 5.15 0.30 17.47
N MET A 74 5.92 0.41 18.56
CA MET A 74 5.76 1.45 19.59
C MET A 74 5.92 2.86 19.01
N ILE A 75 6.97 3.09 18.22
CA ILE A 75 7.21 4.39 17.57
C ILE A 75 6.07 4.72 16.61
N TYR A 76 5.59 3.75 15.83
CA TYR A 76 4.45 3.91 14.93
C TYR A 76 3.19 4.34 15.69
N PHE A 77 2.86 3.67 16.80
CA PHE A 77 1.70 4.04 17.62
C PHE A 77 1.78 5.48 18.13
N PHE A 78 2.95 5.90 18.63
CA PHE A 78 3.14 7.27 19.10
C PHE A 78 2.97 8.28 17.97
N LEU A 79 3.57 8.03 16.79
CA LEU A 79 3.43 8.91 15.63
C LEU A 79 2.00 8.95 15.10
N ALA A 80 1.29 7.83 15.10
CA ALA A 80 -0.11 7.76 14.67
C ALA A 80 -1.03 8.55 15.62
N ILE A 81 -0.83 8.45 16.94
CA ILE A 81 -1.56 9.25 17.93
C ILE A 81 -1.23 10.74 17.77
N TYR A 82 0.05 11.07 17.59
CA TYR A 82 0.49 12.45 17.47
C TYR A 82 -0.05 13.13 16.21
N ASN A 83 0.00 12.43 15.06
CA ASN A 83 -0.45 12.97 13.78
C ASN A 83 -1.98 12.98 13.63
N GLY A 84 -2.67 12.09 14.33
CA GLY A 84 -4.09 11.80 14.15
C GLY A 84 -4.31 10.61 13.23
N TYR A 85 -5.50 10.00 13.32
CA TYR A 85 -5.88 8.86 12.49
C TYR A 85 -6.10 9.31 11.04
N VAL A 86 -5.08 9.11 10.21
CA VAL A 86 -5.09 9.51 8.80
C VAL A 86 -5.20 8.28 7.92
N GLY A 87 -6.19 8.25 7.04
CA GLY A 87 -6.28 7.21 6.04
C GLY A 87 -5.14 7.34 5.02
N ILE A 88 -4.52 6.21 4.65
CA ILE A 88 -3.50 6.11 3.58
C ILE A 88 -4.00 6.68 2.24
N HIS A 89 -5.33 6.76 2.10
CA HIS A 89 -6.01 7.19 0.89
C HIS A 89 -6.74 8.54 1.01
N SER A 90 -6.41 9.34 2.02
CA SER A 90 -6.98 10.67 2.24
C SER A 90 -5.90 11.74 2.20
N TYR A 91 -6.18 12.88 1.56
CA TYR A 91 -5.29 14.06 1.53
C TYR A 91 -5.25 14.84 2.86
N THR A 92 -5.80 14.24 3.92
CA THR A 92 -5.86 14.80 5.25
C THR A 92 -4.69 14.28 6.05
N PHE A 93 -3.52 14.89 5.91
CA PHE A 93 -2.27 14.41 6.52
C PHE A 93 -2.16 14.62 8.05
N GLY A 94 -3.27 14.93 8.71
CA GLY A 94 -3.29 15.19 10.14
C GLY A 94 -2.59 16.50 10.47
N LYS A 95 -1.62 16.46 11.40
CA LYS A 95 -0.82 17.62 11.77
C LYS A 95 0.28 17.94 10.76
N SER A 96 0.90 16.93 10.14
CA SER A 96 2.00 17.16 9.20
C SER A 96 2.19 16.01 8.22
N VAL A 97 2.42 16.38 6.96
CA VAL A 97 2.75 15.46 5.86
C VAL A 97 4.05 14.70 6.15
N PHE A 98 5.03 15.36 6.75
CA PHE A 98 6.29 14.71 7.13
C PHE A 98 6.07 13.63 8.19
N VAL A 99 5.21 13.90 9.18
CA VAL A 99 4.87 12.92 10.22
C VAL A 99 4.08 11.75 9.61
N TYR A 100 3.23 12.02 8.63
CA TYR A 100 2.56 10.96 7.86
C TYR A 100 3.55 10.06 7.11
N TRP A 101 4.55 10.63 6.44
CA TRP A 101 5.60 9.88 5.75
C TRP A 101 6.42 9.02 6.70
N THR A 102 6.91 9.61 7.80
CA THR A 102 7.74 8.88 8.77
C THR A 102 6.95 7.78 9.48
N ALA A 103 5.71 8.05 9.89
CA ALA A 103 4.84 7.05 10.49
C ALA A 103 4.61 5.87 9.53
N SER A 104 4.33 6.15 8.26
CA SER A 104 4.05 5.11 7.26
C SER A 104 5.28 4.27 6.92
N ILE A 105 6.48 4.88 6.86
CA ILE A 105 7.75 4.14 6.70
C ILE A 105 8.01 3.24 7.91
N ILE A 106 7.90 3.78 9.13
CA ILE A 106 8.14 3.02 10.37
C ILE A 106 7.13 1.88 10.53
N GLY A 107 5.85 2.13 10.23
CA GLY A 107 4.82 1.10 10.22
C GLY A 107 5.09 0.01 9.18
N SER A 108 5.55 0.38 7.98
CA SER A 108 5.96 -0.58 6.95
C SER A 108 7.15 -1.43 7.39
N LEU A 109 8.16 -0.82 8.02
CA LEU A 109 9.30 -1.53 8.61
C LEU A 109 8.85 -2.51 9.70
N ALA A 110 7.99 -2.07 10.62
CA ALA A 110 7.41 -2.94 11.64
C ALA A 110 6.73 -4.17 11.02
N LEU A 111 5.88 -3.96 10.01
CA LEU A 111 5.20 -5.03 9.28
C LEU A 111 6.17 -6.00 8.60
N PHE A 112 7.24 -5.51 7.98
CA PHE A 112 8.27 -6.38 7.38
C PHE A 112 8.96 -7.26 8.43
N HIS A 113 9.29 -6.71 9.60
CA HIS A 113 9.88 -7.51 10.67
C HIS A 113 8.89 -8.54 11.24
N TRP A 114 7.61 -8.18 11.42
CA TRP A 114 6.56 -9.10 11.87
C TRP A 114 6.30 -10.23 10.88
N THR A 115 6.19 -9.91 9.59
CA THR A 115 5.98 -10.91 8.53
C THR A 115 7.15 -11.88 8.41
N TRP A 116 8.39 -11.41 8.60
CA TRP A 116 9.56 -12.28 8.64
C TRP A 116 9.55 -13.26 9.82
N MET A 117 8.99 -12.87 10.97
CA MET A 117 8.85 -13.75 12.13
C MET A 117 7.80 -14.85 11.90
N MET A 118 6.80 -14.60 11.06
CA MET A 118 5.77 -15.58 10.70
C MET A 118 6.32 -16.60 9.69
N LYS A 119 7.09 -17.59 10.17
CA LYS A 119 7.74 -18.64 9.35
C LYS A 119 6.79 -19.49 8.49
N LYS A 120 5.50 -19.54 8.82
CA LYS A 120 4.47 -20.25 8.05
C LYS A 120 3.18 -19.45 8.05
N THR A 121 2.99 -18.62 7.03
CA THR A 121 1.66 -18.07 6.73
C THR A 121 0.92 -19.11 5.88
N PRO A 122 -0.26 -19.57 6.29
CA PRO A 122 -1.06 -20.50 5.49
C PRO A 122 -1.27 -19.95 4.07
N ALA A 123 -1.09 -20.79 3.05
CA ALA A 123 -1.11 -20.37 1.65
C ALA A 123 -2.43 -19.69 1.23
N TRP A 124 -3.55 -20.05 1.88
CA TRP A 124 -4.84 -19.42 1.67
C TRP A 124 -4.90 -17.99 2.23
N ILE A 125 -4.28 -17.73 3.39
CA ILE A 125 -4.14 -16.37 3.95
C ILE A 125 -3.28 -15.51 3.02
N VAL A 126 -2.18 -16.06 2.49
CA VAL A 126 -1.34 -15.34 1.52
C VAL A 126 -2.10 -15.05 0.22
N LYS A 127 -2.89 -16.00 -0.30
CA LYS A 127 -3.73 -15.77 -1.49
C LYS A 127 -4.77 -14.65 -1.26
N ILE A 128 -5.50 -14.69 -0.15
CA ILE A 128 -6.50 -13.66 0.19
C ILE A 128 -5.80 -12.31 0.42
N SER A 129 -4.68 -12.32 1.16
CA SER A 129 -3.91 -11.11 1.49
C SER A 129 -3.26 -10.47 0.26
N SER A 130 -2.78 -11.26 -0.70
CA SER A 130 -2.03 -10.76 -1.87
C SER A 130 -2.84 -9.80 -2.75
N GLY A 131 -4.16 -9.96 -2.83
CA GLY A 131 -5.01 -9.00 -3.52
C GLY A 131 -5.75 -8.04 -2.60
N THR A 132 -5.36 -7.90 -1.32
CA THR A 132 -5.95 -6.91 -0.41
C THR A 132 -5.75 -5.49 -0.94
N ILE A 133 -4.63 -5.19 -1.61
CA ILE A 133 -4.42 -3.90 -2.27
C ILE A 133 -5.44 -3.69 -3.40
N VAL A 134 -5.68 -4.73 -4.20
CA VAL A 134 -6.69 -4.71 -5.29
C VAL A 134 -8.09 -4.54 -4.70
N ILE A 135 -8.44 -5.30 -3.65
CA ILE A 135 -9.71 -5.19 -2.94
C ILE A 135 -9.87 -3.77 -2.35
N LEU A 136 -8.89 -3.27 -1.60
CA LEU A 136 -8.94 -1.95 -0.95
C LEU A 136 -8.97 -0.79 -1.96
N CYS A 137 -8.38 -0.93 -3.14
CA CYS A 137 -8.40 0.12 -4.16
C CYS A 137 -9.65 0.06 -5.04
N LEU A 138 -10.15 -1.12 -5.40
CA LEU A 138 -11.24 -1.30 -6.37
C LEU A 138 -12.63 -1.46 -5.75
N HIS A 139 -12.73 -1.77 -4.44
CA HIS A 139 -14.06 -1.95 -3.83
C HIS A 139 -14.89 -0.67 -3.87
N ARG A 140 -14.34 0.52 -3.58
CA ARG A 140 -15.09 1.79 -3.64
C ARG A 140 -15.67 2.12 -5.03
N PRO A 141 -14.89 2.07 -6.13
CA PRO A 141 -15.45 2.27 -7.47
C PRO A 141 -16.51 1.23 -7.81
N LEU A 142 -16.28 -0.05 -7.44
CA LEU A 142 -17.29 -1.09 -7.67
C LEU A 142 -18.58 -0.85 -6.88
N ILE A 143 -18.49 -0.45 -5.60
CA ILE A 143 -19.66 -0.09 -4.78
C ILE A 143 -20.44 1.03 -5.48
N SER A 144 -19.76 2.08 -5.90
CA SER A 144 -20.40 3.21 -6.60
C SER A 144 -21.13 2.73 -7.86
N LEU A 145 -20.51 1.87 -8.67
CA LEU A 145 -21.11 1.35 -9.90
C LEU A 145 -22.29 0.40 -9.60
N LEU A 146 -22.15 -0.50 -8.63
CA LEU A 146 -23.17 -1.47 -8.25
C LEU A 146 -24.38 -0.81 -7.58
N LEU A 147 -24.19 0.32 -6.87
CA LEU A 147 -25.30 1.12 -6.33
C LEU A 147 -26.24 1.64 -7.42
N HIS A 148 -25.76 1.87 -8.64
CA HIS A 148 -26.60 2.28 -9.78
C HIS A 148 -27.44 1.13 -10.34
N VAL A 149 -27.05 -0.12 -10.06
CA VAL A 149 -27.76 -1.32 -10.49
C VAL A 149 -28.77 -1.74 -9.44
N TRP A 150 -28.30 -1.92 -8.20
CA TRP A 150 -29.15 -2.33 -7.08
C TRP A 150 -28.53 -1.97 -5.73
N GLY A 151 -29.20 -1.11 -4.96
CA GLY A 151 -28.78 -0.66 -3.63
C GLY A 151 -28.89 -1.70 -2.49
N ASN A 152 -28.87 -3.00 -2.79
CA ASN A 152 -28.91 -4.03 -1.75
C ASN A 152 -27.48 -4.33 -1.24
N PRO A 153 -27.19 -4.15 0.06
CA PRO A 153 -25.83 -4.31 0.60
C PRO A 153 -25.29 -5.75 0.51
N TYR A 154 -26.16 -6.77 0.61
CA TYR A 154 -25.77 -8.17 0.48
C TYR A 154 -25.40 -8.50 -0.97
N PHE A 155 -26.18 -7.99 -1.92
CA PHE A 155 -25.89 -8.12 -3.36
C PHE A 155 -24.58 -7.43 -3.74
N ILE A 156 -24.39 -6.18 -3.30
CA ILE A 156 -23.16 -5.41 -3.57
C ILE A 156 -21.94 -6.16 -3.04
N THR A 157 -22.01 -6.68 -1.82
CA THR A 157 -20.90 -7.43 -1.22
C THR A 157 -20.58 -8.71 -2.00
N ALA A 158 -21.60 -9.48 -2.38
CA ALA A 158 -21.43 -10.70 -3.18
C ALA A 158 -20.86 -10.39 -4.58
N ALA A 159 -21.39 -9.39 -5.26
CA ALA A 159 -20.93 -8.95 -6.59
C ALA A 159 -19.48 -8.46 -6.56
N ILE A 160 -19.09 -7.71 -5.52
CA ILE A 160 -17.70 -7.26 -5.31
C ILE A 160 -16.75 -8.43 -5.14
N MET A 161 -17.10 -9.41 -4.30
CA MET A 161 -16.27 -10.61 -4.09
C MET A 161 -16.08 -11.39 -5.39
N VAL A 162 -17.15 -11.54 -6.20
CA VAL A 162 -17.11 -12.24 -7.48
C VAL A 162 -16.32 -11.47 -8.54
N LEU A 163 -16.48 -10.15 -8.64
CA LEU A 163 -15.79 -9.31 -9.63
C LEU A 163 -14.31 -9.07 -9.30
N LEU A 164 -13.96 -8.96 -8.02
CA LEU A 164 -12.57 -8.72 -7.60
C LEU A 164 -11.67 -9.93 -7.84
N TYR A 165 -12.20 -11.15 -7.76
CA TYR A 165 -11.42 -12.37 -7.95
C TYR A 165 -10.74 -12.50 -9.34
N PRO A 166 -11.44 -12.30 -10.48
CA PRO A 166 -10.80 -12.30 -11.79
C PRO A 166 -9.86 -11.09 -11.97
N LEU A 167 -10.21 -9.92 -11.43
CA LEU A 167 -9.32 -8.75 -11.41
C LEU A 167 -7.99 -9.08 -10.69
N MET A 168 -8.04 -9.75 -9.54
CA MET A 168 -6.84 -10.20 -8.83
C MET A 168 -5.99 -11.14 -9.70
N SER A 169 -6.61 -12.06 -10.45
CA SER A 169 -5.89 -12.95 -11.38
C SER A 169 -5.20 -12.17 -12.51
N VAL A 170 -5.88 -11.19 -13.11
CA VAL A 170 -5.33 -10.31 -14.16
C VAL A 170 -4.15 -9.51 -13.61
N PHE A 171 -4.30 -8.84 -12.47
CA PHE A 171 -3.21 -8.08 -11.85
C PHE A 171 -2.02 -8.98 -11.50
N ASN A 172 -2.26 -10.21 -11.01
CA ASN A 172 -1.18 -11.15 -10.71
C ASN A 172 -0.38 -11.59 -11.95
N ASN A 173 -1.04 -11.72 -13.12
CA ASN A 173 -0.40 -12.15 -14.36
C ASN A 173 0.29 -11.03 -15.13
N TYR A 174 -0.33 -9.83 -15.18
CA TYR A 174 0.14 -8.71 -16.00
C TYR A 174 0.89 -7.64 -15.21
N LEU A 175 0.57 -7.46 -13.93
CA LEU A 175 1.16 -6.46 -13.05
C LEU A 175 1.57 -7.10 -11.70
N PRO A 176 2.42 -8.16 -11.70
CA PRO A 176 2.76 -8.92 -10.50
C PRO A 176 3.36 -8.05 -9.37
N TRP A 177 4.04 -6.96 -9.73
CA TRP A 177 4.56 -5.96 -8.80
C TRP A 177 3.46 -5.30 -7.94
N PHE A 178 2.26 -5.11 -8.50
CA PHE A 178 1.09 -4.56 -7.81
C PHE A 178 0.53 -5.54 -6.76
N MET A 179 0.81 -6.83 -6.94
CA MET A 179 0.50 -7.92 -6.01
C MET A 179 1.68 -8.28 -5.09
N GLY A 180 2.75 -7.48 -5.09
CA GLY A 180 3.95 -7.72 -4.29
C GLY A 180 4.84 -8.87 -4.79
N ARG A 181 4.68 -9.32 -6.04
CA ARG A 181 5.50 -10.36 -6.66
C ARG A 181 6.53 -9.77 -7.62
N SER A 182 7.75 -10.31 -7.62
CA SER A 182 8.77 -9.98 -8.62
C SER A 182 8.47 -10.68 -9.94
N TYR A 183 8.69 -9.99 -11.07
CA TYR A 183 8.53 -10.55 -12.42
C TYR A 183 9.39 -11.81 -12.67
N SER A 184 10.43 -12.02 -11.85
CA SER A 184 11.38 -13.12 -12.00
C SER A 184 10.98 -14.44 -11.31
N LYS A 185 9.96 -14.44 -10.44
CA LYS A 185 9.52 -15.66 -9.73
C LYS A 185 8.10 -16.03 -10.12
N LYS A 186 7.99 -16.86 -11.15
CA LYS A 186 6.88 -17.81 -11.28
C LYS A 186 7.31 -19.08 -10.55
N ASP A 187 7.04 -19.12 -9.25
CA ASP A 187 6.94 -20.40 -8.52
C ASP A 187 5.48 -20.87 -8.64
#